data_AF-A0AAV6B973-F1
#
_entry.id   AF-A0AAV6B973-F1
#
_cell.length_a   1.000
_cell.length_b   1.000
_cell.length_c   1.000
_cell.angle_alpha   90.00
_cell.angle_beta   90.00
_cell.angle_gamma   90.00
#
_symmetry.space_group_name_H-M   'P 1'
#
loop_
_entity.id
_entity.type
_entity.pdbx_description
1 polymer ?
#
loop_
_entity_poly.entity_id
_entity_poly.type
_entity_poly.pdbx_seq_one_letter_code
_entity_poly.pdbx_strand_id
1 'polypeptide(L)'
;MSDAFTERLRLIRFRRKREHSSFRDELRIIPKWLIVMCLLLYILALIIGFSVNHHGFETNGPIFPGDDSLRHDPELSYFELGGVITFGAVALSILFFSLGYVYRDAKRRGMNPGLWTLLVLLLSGGYFFIGFIIYLLVREPLPYPCPQCAANVNARFNFCPNCKCNLHPACPQCQREVSDGDKFCPYCATELAQPKAAPQA
;
A
#
# COMPACT_ATOMS: atom_id res chain seq x y z
N MET A 1 -11.20 12.63 -23.46
CA MET A 1 -10.85 11.58 -22.48
C MET A 1 -10.18 12.14 -21.21
N SER A 2 -9.49 13.28 -21.26
CA SER A 2 -8.88 13.95 -20.09
C SER A 2 -9.88 14.28 -18.97
N ASP A 3 -11.06 14.77 -19.33
CA ASP A 3 -11.96 15.39 -18.34
C ASP A 3 -12.65 14.35 -17.46
N ALA A 4 -13.12 13.25 -18.05
CA ALA A 4 -13.73 12.14 -17.32
C ALA A 4 -12.72 11.46 -16.37
N PHE A 5 -11.46 11.33 -16.80
CA PHE A 5 -10.40 10.77 -15.95
C PHE A 5 -10.04 11.69 -14.79
N THR A 6 -9.91 12.99 -15.07
CA THR A 6 -9.62 14.01 -14.05
C THR A 6 -10.73 14.06 -13.01
N GLU A 7 -11.99 14.04 -13.46
CA GLU A 7 -13.14 14.00 -12.57
C GLU A 7 -13.16 12.71 -11.74
N ARG A 8 -12.86 11.55 -12.33
CA ARG A 8 -12.75 10.29 -11.58
C ARG A 8 -11.69 10.38 -10.48
N LEU A 9 -10.49 10.89 -10.79
CA LEU A 9 -9.42 11.06 -9.80
C LEU A 9 -9.81 12.05 -8.69
N ARG A 10 -10.51 13.12 -9.06
CA ARG A 10 -11.05 14.10 -8.12
C ARG A 10 -12.04 13.44 -7.15
N LEU A 11 -13.00 12.67 -7.67
CA LEU A 11 -13.98 11.96 -6.85
C LEU A 11 -13.32 10.93 -5.93
N ILE A 12 -12.31 10.20 -6.40
CA ILE A 12 -11.52 9.29 -5.55
C ILE A 12 -10.88 10.05 -4.39
N ARG A 13 -10.21 11.18 -4.65
CA ARG A 13 -9.59 12.00 -3.59
C ARG A 13 -10.63 12.53 -2.61
N PHE A 14 -11.76 13.01 -3.13
CA PHE A 14 -12.87 13.52 -2.33
C PHE A 14 -13.42 12.44 -1.39
N ARG A 15 -13.70 11.25 -1.90
CA ARG A 15 -14.24 10.13 -1.11
C ARG A 15 -13.21 9.58 -0.12
N ARG A 16 -11.93 9.52 -0.49
CA ARG A 16 -10.85 9.08 0.41
C ARG A 16 -10.69 9.98 1.63
N LYS A 17 -11.03 11.28 1.57
CA LYS A 17 -11.02 12.15 2.76
C LYS A 17 -11.98 11.70 3.86
N ARG A 18 -13.01 10.91 3.54
CA ARG A 18 -13.92 10.29 4.53
C ARG A 18 -13.35 9.02 5.16
N GLU A 19 -12.30 8.43 4.59
CA GLU A 19 -11.62 7.27 5.19
C GLU A 19 -10.73 7.72 6.34
N HIS A 20 -11.19 7.52 7.56
CA HIS A 20 -10.39 7.76 8.75
C HIS A 20 -9.70 6.45 9.18
N SER A 21 -8.55 6.14 8.57
CA SER A 21 -7.71 5.01 8.99
C SER A 21 -6.48 5.52 9.74
N SER A 22 -6.20 4.95 10.91
CA SER A 22 -4.92 5.22 11.57
C SER A 22 -3.79 4.54 10.80
N PHE A 23 -2.58 5.10 10.89
CA PHE A 23 -1.39 4.50 10.28
C PHE A 23 -1.16 3.04 10.74
N ARG A 24 -1.50 2.73 12.00
CA ARG A 24 -1.36 1.38 12.56
C ARG A 24 -2.34 0.39 11.91
N ASP A 25 -3.56 0.84 11.60
CA ASP A 25 -4.56 0.02 10.91
C ASP A 25 -4.12 -0.30 9.48
N GLU A 26 -3.45 0.66 8.81
CA GLU A 26 -2.86 0.42 7.49
C GLU A 26 -1.69 -0.59 7.56
N LEU A 27 -0.81 -0.52 8.56
CA LEU A 27 0.29 -1.48 8.69
C LEU A 27 -0.16 -2.91 9.02
N ARG A 28 -1.29 -3.06 9.72
CA ARG A 28 -1.84 -4.37 10.11
C ARG A 28 -2.30 -5.23 8.92
N ILE A 29 -2.42 -4.62 7.74
CA ILE A 29 -2.76 -5.31 6.49
C ILE A 29 -1.67 -6.33 6.12
N ILE A 30 -0.40 -6.05 6.46
CA ILE A 30 0.74 -6.90 6.13
C ILE A 30 0.63 -8.26 6.87
N PRO A 31 0.78 -9.40 6.17
CA PRO A 31 0.69 -10.70 6.81
C PRO A 31 1.81 -10.94 7.81
N LYS A 32 1.46 -11.40 9.01
CA LYS A 32 2.46 -11.84 10.02
C LYS A 32 3.34 -12.97 9.49
N TRP A 33 2.79 -13.91 8.72
CA TRP A 33 3.55 -15.00 8.12
C TRP A 33 4.64 -14.50 7.16
N LEU A 34 4.38 -13.39 6.45
CA LEU A 34 5.36 -12.78 5.55
C LEU A 34 6.51 -12.15 6.34
N ILE A 35 6.21 -11.51 7.47
CA ILE A 35 7.24 -10.97 8.38
C ILE A 35 8.12 -12.10 8.91
N VAL A 36 7.51 -13.18 9.43
CA VAL A 36 8.26 -14.34 9.94
C VAL A 36 9.11 -14.96 8.83
N MET A 37 8.57 -15.12 7.63
CA MET A 37 9.32 -15.64 6.48
C MET A 37 10.55 -14.78 6.15
N CYS A 38 10.40 -13.45 6.03
CA CYS A 38 11.53 -12.56 5.76
C CYS A 38 12.60 -12.63 6.86
N LEU A 39 12.19 -12.71 8.13
CA LEU A 39 13.11 -12.86 9.26
C LEU A 39 13.86 -14.20 9.21
N LEU A 40 13.16 -15.30 8.94
CA LEU A 40 13.78 -16.63 8.82
C LEU A 40 14.77 -16.67 7.66
N LEU A 41 14.42 -16.11 6.50
CA LEU A 41 15.32 -16.05 5.34
C LEU A 41 16.55 -15.17 5.61
N TYR A 42 16.38 -14.06 6.32
CA TYR A 42 17.50 -13.20 6.72
C TYR A 42 18.46 -13.93 7.68
N ILE A 43 17.93 -14.57 8.72
CA ILE A 43 18.73 -15.36 9.67
C ILE A 43 19.45 -16.49 8.94
N LEU A 44 18.75 -17.21 8.05
CA LEU A 44 19.33 -18.28 7.24
C LEU A 44 20.46 -17.76 6.34
N ALA A 45 20.28 -16.60 5.71
CA ALA A 45 21.31 -15.99 4.87
C ALA A 45 22.57 -15.60 5.66
N LEU A 46 22.41 -15.06 6.88
CA LEU A 46 23.55 -14.78 7.77
C LEU A 46 24.27 -16.05 8.19
N ILE A 47 23.54 -17.09 8.60
CA ILE A 47 24.12 -18.37 9.01
C ILE A 47 24.93 -18.98 7.86
N ILE A 48 24.34 -19.04 6.66
CA ILE A 48 25.02 -19.59 5.47
C ILE A 48 26.24 -18.72 5.14
N GLY A 49 26.08 -17.40 5.03
CA GLY A 49 27.16 -16.49 4.68
C GLY A 49 28.34 -16.59 5.65
N PHE A 50 28.09 -16.54 6.95
CA PHE A 50 29.15 -16.66 7.95
C PHE A 50 29.77 -18.06 7.99
N SER A 51 29.00 -19.13 7.81
CA SER A 51 29.55 -20.49 7.75
C SER A 51 30.48 -20.69 6.54
N VAL A 52 30.10 -20.16 5.37
CA VAL A 52 30.92 -20.21 4.16
C VAL A 52 32.18 -19.38 4.32
N ASN A 53 32.06 -18.17 4.86
CA ASN A 53 33.20 -17.29 5.09
C ASN A 53 34.19 -17.91 6.09
N HIS A 54 33.67 -18.49 7.17
CA HIS A 54 34.46 -19.19 8.19
C HIS A 54 35.22 -20.38 7.60
N HIS A 55 34.54 -21.21 6.80
CA HIS A 55 35.19 -22.33 6.12
C HIS A 55 36.31 -21.85 5.17
N GLY A 56 36.15 -20.70 4.53
CA GLY A 56 37.19 -20.05 3.72
C GLY A 56 38.43 -19.70 4.53
N PHE A 57 38.28 -19.17 5.75
CA PHE A 57 39.41 -18.90 6.65
C PHE A 57 40.13 -20.19 7.06
N GLU A 58 39.40 -21.24 7.46
CA GLU A 58 40.00 -22.50 7.91
C GLU A 58 40.79 -23.22 6.80
N THR A 59 40.26 -23.19 5.58
CA THR A 59 40.84 -23.91 4.43
C THR A 59 41.84 -23.09 3.63
N ASN A 60 42.12 -21.85 4.04
CA ASN A 60 42.81 -20.85 3.20
C ASN A 60 42.15 -20.71 1.81
N GLY A 61 40.84 -20.91 1.73
CA GLY A 61 40.01 -20.74 0.53
C GLY A 61 39.54 -19.30 0.30
N PRO A 62 38.59 -19.09 -0.63
CA PRO A 62 38.01 -17.78 -0.91
C PRO A 62 37.16 -17.28 0.27
N ILE A 63 37.32 -16.00 0.62
CA ILE A 63 36.55 -15.28 1.64
C ILE A 63 35.81 -14.08 1.03
N PHE A 64 34.91 -13.46 1.80
CA PHE A 64 34.30 -12.17 1.45
C PHE A 64 34.85 -11.06 2.36
N PRO A 65 35.22 -9.89 1.81
CA PRO A 65 35.36 -9.63 0.37
C PRO A 65 36.49 -10.48 -0.21
N GLY A 66 36.49 -10.66 -1.53
CA GLY A 66 37.47 -11.52 -2.22
C GLY A 66 38.90 -10.97 -2.24
N ASP A 67 39.30 -10.22 -1.22
CA ASP A 67 40.59 -9.59 -1.05
C ASP A 67 41.39 -10.27 0.09
N ASP A 68 42.60 -10.73 -0.22
CA ASP A 68 43.44 -11.44 0.76
C ASP A 68 44.00 -10.53 1.87
N SER A 69 43.87 -9.20 1.73
CA SER A 69 44.27 -8.22 2.76
C SER A 69 43.55 -8.44 4.09
N LEU A 70 42.25 -8.72 4.03
CA LEU A 70 41.39 -8.87 5.21
C LEU A 70 41.57 -10.22 5.92
N ARG A 71 42.44 -11.10 5.44
CA ARG A 71 42.69 -12.40 6.06
C ARG A 71 43.34 -12.28 7.45
N HIS A 72 44.08 -11.19 7.70
CA HIS A 72 44.71 -10.90 8.99
C HIS A 72 43.73 -10.31 10.01
N ASP A 73 42.63 -9.72 9.53
CA ASP A 73 41.63 -9.02 10.33
C ASP A 73 40.24 -9.64 10.10
N PRO A 74 39.99 -10.85 10.63
CA PRO A 74 38.76 -11.60 10.35
C PRO A 74 37.49 -10.83 10.75
N GLU A 75 37.54 -10.01 11.79
CA GLU A 75 36.40 -9.22 12.28
C GLU A 75 35.81 -8.28 11.20
N LEU A 76 36.69 -7.62 10.43
CA LEU A 76 36.30 -6.71 9.35
C LEU A 76 35.63 -7.48 8.21
N SER A 77 36.15 -8.64 7.83
CA SER A 77 35.56 -9.52 6.80
C SER A 77 34.12 -9.93 7.15
N TYR A 78 33.85 -10.38 8.39
CA TYR A 78 32.49 -10.73 8.81
C TYR A 78 31.56 -9.52 8.89
N PHE A 79 32.07 -8.36 9.32
CA PHE A 79 31.28 -7.12 9.38
C PHE A 79 30.82 -6.68 8.00
N GLU A 80 31.72 -6.69 7.01
CA GLU A 80 31.40 -6.31 5.64
C GLU A 80 30.40 -7.28 4.99
N LEU A 81 30.62 -8.60 5.15
CA LEU A 81 29.69 -9.61 4.68
C LEU A 81 28.30 -9.45 5.31
N GLY A 82 28.25 -9.26 6.62
CA GLY A 82 27.01 -9.03 7.36
C GLY A 82 26.28 -7.78 6.88
N GLY A 83 27.02 -6.70 6.62
CA GLY A 83 26.49 -5.45 6.06
C GLY A 83 25.85 -5.65 4.69
N VAL A 84 26.52 -6.36 3.78
CA VAL A 84 26.02 -6.65 2.42
C VAL A 84 24.76 -7.51 2.45
N ILE A 85 24.76 -8.59 3.25
CA ILE A 85 23.59 -9.45 3.44
C ILE A 85 22.42 -8.64 3.99
N THR A 86 22.66 -7.82 5.02
CA THR A 86 21.62 -7.00 5.65
C THR A 86 21.03 -5.99 4.67
N PHE A 87 21.86 -5.28 3.92
CA PHE A 87 21.41 -4.31 2.93
C PHE A 87 20.54 -4.96 1.85
N GLY A 88 20.99 -6.09 1.29
CA GLY A 88 20.23 -6.86 0.29
C GLY A 88 18.91 -7.38 0.86
N ALA A 89 18.93 -7.92 2.08
CA ALA A 89 17.74 -8.43 2.76
C ALA A 89 16.72 -7.33 3.06
N VAL A 90 17.16 -6.14 3.48
CA VAL A 90 16.29 -4.97 3.69
C VAL A 90 15.65 -4.54 2.38
N ALA A 91 16.42 -4.38 1.31
CA ALA A 91 15.89 -3.98 0.00
C ALA A 91 14.82 -4.97 -0.51
N LEU A 92 15.10 -6.28 -0.43
CA LEU A 92 14.17 -7.32 -0.83
C LEU A 92 12.94 -7.38 0.08
N SER A 93 13.10 -7.17 1.38
CA SER A 93 11.99 -7.15 2.34
C SER A 93 11.04 -6.00 2.08
N ILE A 94 11.55 -4.80 1.78
CA ILE A 94 10.70 -3.65 1.42
C ILE A 94 9.88 -3.98 0.17
N LEU A 95 10.49 -4.62 -0.84
CA LEU A 95 9.77 -5.06 -2.03
C LEU A 95 8.66 -6.07 -1.66
N PHE A 96 8.96 -7.14 -0.93
CA PHE A 96 7.97 -8.14 -0.56
C PHE A 96 6.84 -7.57 0.31
N PHE A 97 7.14 -6.69 1.27
CA PHE A 97 6.11 -6.02 2.06
C PHE A 97 5.25 -5.09 1.20
N SER A 98 5.84 -4.38 0.24
CA SER A 98 5.06 -3.55 -0.70
C SER A 98 4.11 -4.40 -1.55
N LEU A 99 4.57 -5.54 -2.08
CA LEU A 99 3.74 -6.45 -2.88
C LEU A 99 2.63 -7.08 -2.04
N GLY A 100 2.95 -7.54 -0.83
CA GLY A 100 1.97 -8.09 0.11
C GLY A 100 0.92 -7.07 0.56
N TYR A 101 1.34 -5.83 0.79
CA TYR A 101 0.45 -4.72 1.08
C TYR A 101 -0.49 -4.45 -0.09
N VAL A 102 0.05 -4.25 -1.30
CA VAL A 102 -0.74 -3.95 -2.50
C VAL A 102 -1.74 -5.05 -2.82
N TYR A 103 -1.33 -6.32 -2.72
CA TYR A 103 -2.23 -7.46 -2.95
C TYR A 103 -3.46 -7.39 -2.04
N ARG A 104 -3.22 -7.20 -0.73
CA ARG A 104 -4.29 -7.19 0.26
C ARG A 104 -5.12 -5.91 0.21
N ASP A 105 -4.49 -4.76 0.02
CA ASP A 105 -5.17 -3.47 -0.10
C ASP A 105 -6.02 -3.41 -1.38
N ALA A 106 -5.56 -3.99 -2.50
CA ALA A 106 -6.35 -4.08 -3.72
C ALA A 106 -7.56 -5.00 -3.53
N LYS A 107 -7.38 -6.15 -2.86
CA LYS A 107 -8.46 -7.09 -2.56
C LYS A 107 -9.55 -6.47 -1.69
N ARG A 108 -9.19 -5.72 -0.64
CA ARG A 108 -10.18 -5.03 0.23
C ARG A 108 -10.88 -3.86 -0.47
N ARG A 109 -10.24 -3.22 -1.45
CA ARG A 109 -10.82 -2.12 -2.24
C ARG A 109 -11.64 -2.60 -3.44
N GLY A 110 -11.73 -3.92 -3.67
CA GLY A 110 -12.46 -4.49 -4.81
C GLY A 110 -11.76 -4.26 -6.17
N MET A 111 -10.46 -3.98 -6.15
CA MET A 111 -9.61 -3.84 -7.35
C MET A 111 -9.01 -5.21 -7.70
N ASN A 112 -8.68 -5.46 -8.97
CA ASN A 112 -8.02 -6.71 -9.37
C ASN A 112 -6.62 -6.82 -8.72
N PRO A 113 -6.41 -7.72 -7.73
CA PRO A 113 -5.19 -7.70 -6.94
C PRO A 113 -3.96 -8.09 -7.74
N GLY A 114 -4.09 -9.10 -8.60
CA GLY A 114 -2.98 -9.64 -9.40
C GLY A 114 -2.42 -8.61 -10.37
N LEU A 115 -3.29 -7.87 -11.05
CA LEU A 115 -2.89 -6.83 -12.00
C LEU A 115 -2.08 -5.73 -11.31
N TRP A 116 -2.54 -5.25 -10.16
CA TRP A 116 -1.84 -4.20 -9.41
C TRP A 116 -0.50 -4.70 -8.84
N THR A 117 -0.45 -5.91 -8.30
CA THR A 117 0.81 -6.47 -7.80
C THR A 117 1.82 -6.71 -8.92
N LEU A 118 1.35 -7.17 -10.09
CA LEU A 118 2.20 -7.36 -11.26
C LEU A 118 2.75 -6.02 -11.76
N LEU A 119 1.92 -4.99 -11.81
CA LEU A 119 2.35 -3.63 -12.18
C LEU A 119 3.42 -3.11 -11.22
N VAL A 120 3.26 -3.30 -9.90
CA VAL A 120 4.27 -2.89 -8.92
C VAL A 120 5.58 -3.67 -9.09
N LEU A 121 5.50 -5.00 -9.29
CA LEU A 121 6.67 -5.86 -9.48
C LEU A 121 7.46 -5.50 -10.76
N LEU A 122 6.77 -5.24 -11.87
CA LEU A 122 7.42 -4.89 -13.13
C LEU A 122 8.09 -3.51 -13.07
N LEU A 123 7.46 -2.55 -12.40
CA LEU A 123 8.01 -1.22 -12.24
C LEU A 123 9.07 -1.14 -11.13
N SER A 124 9.15 -2.13 -10.23
CA SER A 124 10.04 -2.03 -9.07
C SER A 124 11.53 -2.16 -9.40
N GLY A 125 11.87 -2.91 -10.46
CA GLY A 125 13.27 -3.11 -10.85
C GLY A 125 13.91 -1.84 -11.40
N GLY A 126 13.47 -1.41 -12.60
CA GLY A 126 14.09 -0.28 -13.31
C GLY A 126 13.69 1.11 -12.81
N TYR A 127 12.61 1.23 -12.03
CA TYR A 127 12.03 2.51 -11.63
C TYR A 127 11.80 2.62 -10.12
N PHE A 128 12.60 1.92 -9.32
CA PHE A 128 12.56 1.95 -7.86
C PHE A 128 11.15 1.69 -7.29
N PHE A 129 10.52 2.65 -6.61
CA PHE A 129 9.21 2.49 -5.97
C PHE A 129 8.05 3.11 -6.76
N ILE A 130 8.24 3.47 -8.03
CA ILE A 130 7.23 4.23 -8.77
C ILE A 130 5.90 3.50 -8.90
N GLY A 131 5.92 2.18 -9.11
CA GLY A 131 4.70 1.38 -9.22
C GLY A 131 3.88 1.41 -7.93
N PHE A 132 4.56 1.32 -6.78
CA PHE A 132 3.93 1.43 -5.47
C PHE A 132 3.31 2.82 -5.25
N ILE A 133 4.01 3.88 -5.64
CA ILE A 133 3.50 5.26 -5.55
C ILE A 133 2.26 5.44 -6.45
N ILE A 134 2.31 4.96 -7.70
CA ILE A 134 1.18 5.01 -8.63
C ILE A 134 -0.03 4.30 -8.03
N TYR A 135 0.18 3.11 -7.46
CA TYR A 135 -0.88 2.38 -6.77
C TYR A 135 -1.52 3.23 -5.65
N LEU A 136 -0.72 3.82 -4.76
CA LEU A 136 -1.23 4.65 -3.66
C LEU A 136 -2.01 5.88 -4.15
N LEU A 137 -1.63 6.46 -5.28
CA LEU A 137 -2.35 7.58 -5.87
C LEU A 137 -3.70 7.14 -6.45
N VAL A 138 -3.73 6.02 -7.18
CA VAL A 138 -4.90 5.57 -7.95
C VAL A 138 -5.85 4.65 -7.16
N ARG A 139 -5.43 4.13 -6.00
CA ARG A 139 -6.23 3.19 -5.19
C ARG A 139 -7.64 3.71 -4.93
N GLU A 140 -8.61 2.82 -5.09
CA GLU A 140 -10.03 3.15 -4.95
C GLU A 140 -10.43 3.31 -3.48
N PRO A 141 -11.44 4.13 -3.18
CA PRO A 141 -11.91 4.26 -1.82
C PRO A 141 -12.46 2.94 -1.27
N LEU A 142 -12.35 2.76 0.04
CA LEU A 142 -12.80 1.53 0.71
C LEU A 142 -14.33 1.38 0.62
N PRO A 143 -14.83 0.15 0.40
CA PRO A 143 -16.23 -0.15 0.64
C PRO A 143 -16.63 0.18 2.08
N TYR A 144 -17.86 0.66 2.26
CA TYR A 144 -18.38 1.06 3.56
C TYR A 144 -19.86 0.65 3.70
N PRO A 145 -20.40 0.52 4.92
CA PRO A 145 -21.82 0.18 5.12
C PRO A 145 -22.75 1.35 4.77
N CYS A 146 -23.87 1.13 4.04
CA CYS A 146 -24.87 2.20 3.85
C CYS A 146 -25.44 2.61 5.22
N PRO A 147 -25.57 3.92 5.49
CA PRO A 147 -26.04 4.45 6.77
C PRO A 147 -27.50 4.10 7.10
N GLN A 148 -28.30 3.70 6.10
CA GLN A 148 -29.71 3.38 6.28
C GLN A 148 -30.00 1.89 6.47
N CYS A 149 -29.24 1.00 5.82
CA CYS A 149 -29.55 -0.44 5.81
C CYS A 149 -28.36 -1.35 6.15
N ALA A 150 -27.19 -0.77 6.46
CA ALA A 150 -25.94 -1.47 6.79
C ALA A 150 -25.38 -2.42 5.71
N ALA A 151 -25.98 -2.49 4.51
CA ALA A 151 -25.41 -3.26 3.41
C ALA A 151 -24.05 -2.68 2.99
N ASN A 152 -23.05 -3.54 2.80
CA ASN A 152 -21.72 -3.12 2.35
C ASN A 152 -21.80 -2.66 0.89
N VAL A 153 -21.48 -1.39 0.64
CA VAL A 153 -21.57 -0.75 -0.67
C VAL A 153 -20.20 -0.33 -1.18
N ASN A 154 -20.00 -0.43 -2.48
CA ASN A 154 -18.79 0.10 -3.10
C ASN A 154 -18.86 1.63 -3.09
N ALA A 155 -17.75 2.29 -2.74
CA ALA A 155 -17.65 3.73 -2.71
C ALA A 155 -17.74 4.40 -4.09
N ARG A 156 -18.03 3.66 -5.16
CA ARG A 156 -18.39 4.18 -6.49
C ARG A 156 -19.88 4.43 -6.67
N PHE A 157 -20.73 3.78 -5.90
CA PHE A 157 -22.17 3.81 -6.11
C PHE A 157 -22.78 5.12 -5.57
N ASN A 158 -23.56 5.80 -6.41
CA ASN A 158 -24.28 7.01 -5.99
C ASN A 158 -25.50 6.68 -5.12
N PHE A 159 -26.11 5.50 -5.34
CA PHE A 159 -27.25 5.03 -4.58
C PHE A 159 -27.01 3.61 -4.08
N CYS A 160 -27.50 3.28 -2.89
CA CYS A 160 -27.43 1.92 -2.38
C CYS A 160 -28.34 0.99 -3.19
N PRO A 161 -27.82 -0.15 -3.69
CA PRO A 161 -28.62 -1.10 -4.45
C PRO A 161 -29.67 -1.84 -3.60
N ASN A 162 -29.56 -1.83 -2.27
CA ASN A 162 -30.48 -2.53 -1.37
C ASN A 162 -31.66 -1.65 -0.91
N CYS A 163 -31.40 -0.40 -0.50
CA CYS A 163 -32.43 0.48 0.08
C CYS A 163 -32.66 1.78 -0.67
N LYS A 164 -31.95 2.01 -1.79
CA LYS A 164 -32.01 3.26 -2.59
C LYS A 164 -31.54 4.52 -1.83
N CYS A 165 -30.89 4.37 -0.66
CA CYS A 165 -30.27 5.49 0.07
C CYS A 165 -29.33 6.26 -0.88
N ASN A 166 -29.43 7.59 -0.94
CA ASN A 166 -28.46 8.41 -1.68
C ASN A 166 -27.16 8.45 -0.88
N LEU A 167 -26.11 7.86 -1.43
CA LEU A 167 -24.79 7.73 -0.81
C LEU A 167 -23.91 8.95 -1.08
N HIS A 168 -24.14 9.62 -2.21
CA HIS A 168 -23.32 10.71 -2.73
C HIS A 168 -24.25 11.81 -3.27
N PRO A 169 -24.72 12.73 -2.41
CA PRO A 169 -25.60 13.81 -2.84
C PRO A 169 -24.93 14.70 -3.89
N ALA A 170 -25.73 15.20 -4.82
CA ALA A 170 -25.29 16.12 -5.87
C ALA A 170 -26.02 17.45 -5.71
N CYS A 171 -25.35 18.54 -6.08
CA CYS A 171 -25.93 19.87 -6.07
C CYS A 171 -27.12 19.94 -7.06
N PRO A 172 -28.30 20.47 -6.66
CA PRO A 172 -29.46 20.54 -7.55
C PRO A 172 -29.24 21.48 -8.75
N GLN A 173 -28.39 22.51 -8.62
CA GLN A 173 -28.14 23.48 -9.69
C GLN A 173 -27.07 23.00 -10.68
N CYS A 174 -25.91 22.54 -10.21
CA CYS A 174 -24.80 22.18 -11.09
C CYS A 174 -24.52 20.67 -11.21
N GLN A 175 -25.29 19.83 -10.51
CA GLN A 175 -25.24 18.36 -10.56
C GLN A 175 -23.87 17.74 -10.21
N ARG A 176 -22.98 18.49 -9.55
CA ARG A 176 -21.70 17.99 -9.03
C ARG A 176 -21.89 17.35 -7.67
N GLU A 177 -21.14 16.29 -7.38
CA GLU A 177 -21.10 15.65 -6.06
C GLU A 177 -20.64 16.65 -4.99
N VAL A 178 -21.35 16.66 -3.86
CA VAL A 178 -21.11 17.54 -2.70
C VAL A 178 -20.98 16.71 -1.42
N SER A 179 -20.35 17.27 -0.40
CA SER A 179 -20.24 16.59 0.90
C SER A 179 -21.55 16.67 1.67
N ASP A 180 -21.86 15.64 2.46
CA ASP A 180 -23.06 15.59 3.28
C ASP A 180 -23.13 16.74 4.32
N GLY A 181 -21.97 17.31 4.69
CA GLY A 181 -21.84 18.43 5.63
C GLY A 181 -21.78 19.82 5.00
N ASP A 182 -21.79 19.93 3.66
CA ASP A 182 -21.65 21.22 2.99
C ASP A 182 -22.96 22.03 3.09
N LYS A 183 -22.88 23.28 3.57
CA LYS A 183 -24.03 24.22 3.59
C LYS A 183 -24.28 24.85 2.22
N PHE A 184 -23.21 25.06 1.45
CA PHE A 184 -23.23 25.67 0.15
C PHE A 184 -22.40 24.84 -0.82
N CYS A 185 -22.82 24.78 -2.09
CA CYS A 185 -22.08 24.09 -3.12
C CYS A 185 -20.73 24.81 -3.40
N PRO A 186 -19.58 24.12 -3.31
CA PRO A 186 -18.27 24.73 -3.54
C PRO A 186 -18.01 25.15 -5.00
N TYR A 187 -18.96 24.87 -5.91
CA TYR A 187 -18.82 25.10 -7.34
C TYR A 187 -19.67 26.23 -7.89
N CYS A 188 -20.87 26.42 -7.35
CA CYS A 188 -21.84 27.38 -7.85
C CYS A 188 -22.51 28.18 -6.73
N ALA A 189 -22.07 28.02 -5.48
CA ALA A 189 -22.56 28.73 -4.30
C ALA A 189 -24.04 28.52 -3.95
N THR A 190 -24.75 27.63 -4.65
CA THR A 190 -26.14 27.27 -4.31
C THR A 190 -26.23 26.72 -2.89
N GLU A 191 -27.24 27.16 -2.15
CA GLU A 191 -27.59 26.58 -0.86
C GLU A 191 -27.98 25.10 -1.02
N LEU A 192 -27.37 24.25 -0.19
CA LEU A 192 -27.68 22.83 -0.14
C LEU A 192 -28.65 22.59 1.01
N ALA A 193 -29.83 22.05 0.70
CA ALA A 193 -30.74 21.59 1.73
C ALA A 193 -30.04 20.47 2.52
N GLN A 194 -29.74 20.69 3.80
CA GLN A 194 -29.04 19.69 4.61
C GLN A 194 -29.87 18.40 4.64
N PRO A 195 -29.28 17.24 4.27
CA PRO A 195 -29.91 15.98 4.59
C PRO A 195 -30.02 15.89 6.11
N LYS A 196 -31.17 15.47 6.66
CA LYS A 196 -31.28 15.09 8.07
C LYS A 196 -30.11 14.16 8.39
N ALA A 197 -29.24 14.57 9.31
CA ALA A 197 -28.04 13.84 9.68
C ALA A 197 -28.39 12.36 9.94
N ALA A 198 -27.74 11.44 9.22
CA ALA A 198 -27.72 10.06 9.65
C ALA A 198 -27.03 10.00 11.03
N PRO A 199 -27.54 9.21 11.99
CA PRO A 199 -26.95 9.13 13.31
C PRO A 199 -25.49 8.68 13.19
N GLN A 200 -24.59 9.44 13.79
CA GLN A 200 -23.20 9.04 13.98
C GLN A 200 -23.21 7.88 14.97
N ALA A 201 -22.73 6.70 14.56
CA ALA A 201 -22.50 5.55 15.43
C ALA A 201 -21.00 5.43 15.72
#